data_AF-A0A5C3PJZ5-F1
#
_entry.id   AF-A0A5C3PJZ5-F1
#
_cell.length_a   1.000
_cell.length_b   1.000
_cell.length_c   1.000
_cell.angle_alpha   90.00
_cell.angle_beta   90.00
_cell.angle_gamma   90.00
#
_symmetry.space_group_name_H-M   'P 1'
#
loop_
_entity.id
_entity.type
_entity.pdbx_description
1 polymer ?
#
loop_
_entity_poly.entity_id
_entity_poly.type
_entity_poly.pdbx_seq_one_letter_code
_entity_poly.pdbx_strand_id
1 'polypeptide(L)'
;MSQEDDAFAVWLRVSVRAHFKALLGFQNWSDLAIVSPSLTDDERDAFLLEDMPPPTASNFRIDFVRSWDFTWNKYARYAFCTDFARAVQSGRYKPDQPGWVLRVDREMIGIALDKYVEYARVRYHRG
;
A
#
# COMPACT_ATOMS: atom_id res chain seq x y z
N MET A 1 2.52 3.84 -25.87
CA MET A 1 1.36 4.03 -24.98
C MET A 1 0.62 5.26 -25.45
N SER A 2 -0.71 5.27 -25.39
CA SER A 2 -1.48 6.47 -25.72
C SER A 2 -1.31 7.52 -24.62
N GLN A 3 -1.52 8.81 -24.94
CA GLN A 3 -1.50 9.90 -23.95
C GLN A 3 -2.51 9.67 -22.82
N GLU A 4 -3.62 9.00 -23.11
CA GLU A 4 -4.65 8.64 -22.13
C GLU A 4 -4.17 7.57 -21.15
N ASP A 5 -3.46 6.54 -21.63
CA ASP A 5 -2.91 5.49 -20.76
C ASP A 5 -1.83 6.03 -19.82
N ASP A 6 -1.05 7.01 -20.28
CA ASP A 6 -0.08 7.70 -19.44
C ASP A 6 -0.78 8.49 -18.33
N ALA A 7 -1.85 9.22 -18.66
CA ALA A 7 -2.62 9.99 -17.69
C ALA A 7 -3.31 9.09 -16.64
N PHE A 8 -3.90 7.97 -17.08
CA PHE A 8 -4.45 6.95 -16.18
C PHE A 8 -3.38 6.41 -15.22
N ALA A 9 -2.21 6.03 -15.75
CA ALA A 9 -1.12 5.50 -14.94
C ALA A 9 -0.56 6.53 -13.95
N VAL A 10 -0.53 7.82 -14.30
CA VAL A 10 -0.16 8.90 -13.38
C VAL A 10 -1.20 9.00 -12.25
N TRP A 11 -2.48 9.08 -12.59
CA TRP A 11 -3.56 9.18 -11.59
C TRP A 11 -3.55 8.00 -10.61
N LEU A 12 -3.40 6.77 -11.12
CA LEU A 12 -3.37 5.57 -10.28
C LEU A 12 -2.19 5.62 -9.30
N ARG A 13 -0.98 5.94 -9.78
CA ARG A 13 0.22 6.05 -8.93
C ARG A 13 0.08 7.11 -7.85
N VAL A 14 -0.44 8.29 -8.20
CA VAL A 14 -0.66 9.38 -7.25
C VAL A 14 -1.68 8.98 -6.18
N SER A 15 -2.77 8.34 -6.59
CA SER A 15 -3.84 7.89 -5.69
C SER A 15 -3.35 6.77 -4.75
N VAL A 16 -2.63 5.79 -5.27
CA VAL A 16 -1.99 4.71 -4.47
C VAL A 16 -1.03 5.29 -3.44
N ARG A 17 -0.18 6.24 -3.85
CA ARG A 17 0.74 6.94 -2.93
C ARG A 17 0.00 7.66 -1.81
N ALA A 18 -1.06 8.40 -2.14
CA ALA A 18 -1.86 9.13 -1.16
C ALA A 18 -2.55 8.17 -0.19
N HIS A 19 -3.11 7.06 -0.68
CA HIS A 19 -3.73 6.04 0.14
C HIS A 19 -2.75 5.35 1.07
N PHE A 20 -1.56 5.00 0.56
CA PHE A 20 -0.49 4.37 1.32
C PHE A 20 -0.04 5.22 2.51
N LYS A 21 0.17 6.52 2.27
CA LYS A 21 0.47 7.49 3.33
C LYS A 21 -0.63 7.57 4.36
N ALA A 22 -1.89 7.57 3.92
CA ALA A 22 -3.04 7.64 4.81
C ALA A 22 -3.16 6.41 5.71
N LEU A 23 -3.01 5.21 5.16
CA LEU A 23 -3.10 3.96 5.94
C LEU A 23 -1.94 3.79 6.92
N LEU A 24 -0.73 4.18 6.55
CA LEU A 24 0.45 4.10 7.43
C LEU A 24 0.64 5.32 8.33
N GLY A 25 -0.20 6.35 8.20
CA GLY A 25 -0.20 7.51 9.08
C GLY A 25 1.02 8.45 8.97
N PHE A 26 1.78 8.42 7.86
CA PHE A 26 2.97 9.27 7.72
C PHE A 26 2.80 10.38 6.67
N GLN A 27 3.37 11.55 6.93
CA GLN A 27 3.44 12.65 5.96
C GLN A 27 4.83 12.77 5.33
N ASN A 28 5.87 12.63 6.15
CA ASN A 28 7.27 12.73 5.77
C ASN A 28 7.99 11.39 5.96
N TRP A 29 9.06 11.18 5.18
CA TRP A 29 9.84 9.94 5.25
C TRP A 29 10.55 9.75 6.59
N SER A 30 10.91 10.84 7.27
CA SER A 30 11.51 10.83 8.61
C SER A 30 10.63 10.16 9.65
N ASP A 31 9.31 10.23 9.47
CA ASP A 31 8.36 9.80 10.48
C ASP A 31 7.94 8.35 10.26
N LEU A 32 8.20 7.79 9.08
CA LEU A 32 7.69 6.49 8.65
C LEU A 32 8.11 5.36 9.60
N ALA A 33 9.39 5.30 9.98
CA ALA A 33 9.89 4.25 10.88
C ALA A 33 9.33 4.38 12.31
N ILE A 34 8.92 5.59 12.71
CA ILE A 34 8.34 5.87 14.02
C ILE A 34 6.86 5.47 14.05
N VAL A 35 6.09 5.87 13.03
CA VAL A 35 4.63 5.67 13.01
C VAL A 35 4.21 4.31 12.46
N SER A 36 5.06 3.68 11.64
CA SER A 36 4.84 2.34 11.10
C SER A 36 6.14 1.54 11.13
N PRO A 37 6.62 1.15 12.31
CA PRO A 37 7.81 0.31 12.44
C PRO A 37 7.61 -1.03 11.73
N SER A 38 8.68 -1.67 11.25
CA SER A 38 8.62 -3.08 10.79
C SER A 38 8.35 -4.02 11.96
N LEU A 39 7.92 -5.25 11.69
CA LEU A 39 7.63 -6.22 12.75
C LEU A 39 8.90 -6.57 13.53
N THR A 40 8.77 -6.65 14.85
CA THR A 40 9.78 -7.30 15.70
C THR A 40 9.78 -8.82 15.46
N ASP A 41 10.81 -9.52 15.96
CA ASP A 41 10.83 -10.98 15.87
C ASP A 41 9.69 -11.61 16.68
N ASP A 42 9.35 -11.05 17.84
CA ASP A 42 8.21 -11.52 18.65
C ASP A 42 6.87 -11.36 17.91
N GLU A 43 6.64 -10.23 17.25
CA GLU A 43 5.42 -9.99 16.46
C GLU A 43 5.34 -10.93 15.25
N ARG A 44 6.49 -11.20 14.62
CA ARG A 44 6.56 -12.19 13.54
C ARG A 44 6.16 -13.56 14.06
N ASP A 45 6.74 -14.00 15.17
CA ASP A 45 6.51 -15.32 15.71
C ASP A 45 5.05 -15.46 16.18
N ALA A 46 4.49 -14.43 16.84
CA ALA A 46 3.07 -14.37 17.19
C ALA A 46 2.16 -14.47 15.95
N PHE A 47 2.51 -13.80 14.84
CA PHE A 47 1.73 -13.93 13.61
C PHE A 47 1.80 -15.33 12.99
N LEU A 48 2.97 -15.98 13.01
CA LEU A 48 3.15 -17.33 12.49
C LEU A 48 2.48 -18.40 13.36
N LEU A 49 2.32 -18.13 14.65
CA LEU A 49 1.60 -18.98 15.61
C LEU A 49 0.09 -18.68 15.66
N GLU A 50 -0.41 -17.77 14.82
CA GLU A 50 -1.81 -17.30 14.77
C GLU A 50 -2.29 -16.56 16.04
N ASP A 51 -1.36 -16.12 16.89
CA ASP A 51 -1.63 -15.31 18.09
C ASP A 51 -1.78 -13.81 17.76
N MET A 52 -1.48 -13.40 16.53
CA MET A 52 -1.61 -12.03 16.05
C MET A 52 -2.45 -12.00 14.75
N PRO A 53 -3.50 -11.14 14.67
CA PRO A 53 -4.31 -11.04 13.48
C PRO A 53 -3.53 -10.44 12.29
N PRO A 54 -3.88 -10.80 11.05
CA PRO A 54 -3.26 -10.20 9.87
C PRO A 54 -3.54 -8.69 9.77
N PRO A 55 -2.71 -7.95 9.00
CA PRO A 55 -2.96 -6.54 8.75
C PRO A 55 -4.26 -6.34 7.96
N THR A 56 -5.02 -5.34 8.35
CA THR A 56 -6.25 -4.86 7.70
C THR A 56 -6.13 -3.36 7.40
N ALA A 57 -7.15 -2.73 6.85
CA ALA A 57 -7.13 -1.29 6.62
C ALA A 57 -7.09 -0.47 7.94
N SER A 58 -7.67 -0.97 9.03
CA SER A 58 -7.73 -0.25 10.32
C SER A 58 -6.47 -0.40 11.17
N ASN A 59 -5.68 -1.46 10.94
CA ASN A 59 -4.40 -1.72 11.60
C ASN A 59 -3.30 -1.98 10.55
N PHE A 60 -3.32 -1.18 9.49
CA PHE A 60 -2.45 -1.39 8.34
C PHE A 60 -0.98 -1.20 8.70
N ARG A 61 -0.15 -2.19 8.36
CA ARG A 61 1.29 -2.16 8.61
C ARG A 61 2.01 -3.04 7.62
N ILE A 62 3.19 -2.60 7.20
CA ILE A 62 4.09 -3.35 6.32
C ILE A 62 5.37 -3.65 7.08
N ASP A 63 5.90 -4.84 6.87
CA ASP A 63 7.26 -5.15 7.24
C ASP A 63 8.20 -4.65 6.14
N PHE A 64 8.89 -3.54 6.40
CA PHE A 64 9.80 -2.91 5.44
C PHE A 64 11.14 -3.64 5.34
N VAL A 65 11.51 -4.47 6.33
CA VAL A 65 12.73 -5.28 6.33
C VAL A 65 12.55 -6.53 5.46
N ARG A 66 11.39 -7.18 5.53
CA ARG A 66 11.11 -8.43 4.83
C ARG A 66 10.56 -8.20 3.42
N SER A 67 10.78 -9.18 2.52
CA SER A 67 10.31 -9.12 1.13
C SER A 67 8.78 -9.20 1.01
N TRP A 68 8.24 -8.99 -0.20
CA TRP A 68 6.81 -9.20 -0.46
C TRP A 68 6.38 -10.67 -0.34
N ASP A 69 7.31 -11.62 -0.42
CA ASP A 69 6.99 -13.05 -0.29
C ASP A 69 6.64 -13.47 1.14
N PHE A 70 7.03 -12.65 2.13
CA PHE A 70 6.68 -12.87 3.51
C PHE A 70 5.16 -12.78 3.73
N THR A 71 4.60 -13.75 4.43
CA THR A 71 3.15 -13.93 4.58
C THR A 71 2.43 -12.69 5.10
N TRP A 72 2.98 -11.99 6.11
CA TRP A 72 2.42 -10.73 6.60
C TRP A 72 2.26 -9.69 5.48
N ASN A 73 3.31 -9.54 4.69
CA ASN A 73 3.36 -8.59 3.60
C ASN A 73 2.38 -8.98 2.47
N LYS A 74 2.17 -10.28 2.19
CA LYS A 74 1.10 -10.73 1.29
C LYS A 74 -0.29 -10.28 1.78
N TYR A 75 -0.56 -10.43 3.08
CA TYR A 75 -1.82 -9.95 3.67
C TYR A 75 -1.93 -8.43 3.63
N ALA A 76 -0.86 -7.69 3.92
CA ALA A 76 -0.85 -6.24 3.82
C ALA A 76 -1.18 -5.78 2.39
N ARG A 77 -0.52 -6.37 1.38
CA ARG A 77 -0.82 -6.10 -0.03
C ARG A 77 -2.29 -6.35 -0.37
N TYR A 78 -2.84 -7.48 0.08
CA TYR A 78 -4.26 -7.79 -0.14
C TYR A 78 -5.20 -6.78 0.54
N ALA A 79 -4.94 -6.44 1.80
CA ALA A 79 -5.72 -5.46 2.56
C ALA A 79 -5.70 -4.09 1.89
N PHE A 80 -4.51 -3.63 1.46
CA PHE A 80 -4.34 -2.38 0.72
C PHE A 80 -5.15 -2.38 -0.57
N CYS A 81 -4.98 -3.39 -1.43
CA CYS A 81 -5.67 -3.43 -2.73
C CYS A 81 -7.19 -3.45 -2.56
N THR A 82 -7.67 -4.15 -1.53
CA THR A 82 -9.11 -4.24 -1.23
C THR A 82 -9.66 -2.92 -0.71
N ASP A 83 -8.99 -2.26 0.22
CA ASP A 83 -9.43 -0.97 0.75
C ASP A 83 -9.35 0.13 -0.31
N PHE A 84 -8.25 0.17 -1.08
CA PHE A 84 -8.07 1.13 -2.15
C PHE A 84 -9.14 0.99 -3.23
N ALA A 85 -9.47 -0.25 -3.67
CA ALA A 85 -10.53 -0.47 -4.65
C ALA A 85 -11.90 0.05 -4.15
N ARG A 86 -12.24 -0.19 -2.88
CA ARG A 86 -13.45 0.35 -2.25
C ARG A 86 -13.42 1.88 -2.19
N ALA A 87 -12.27 2.46 -1.86
CA ALA A 87 -12.08 3.90 -1.80
C ALA A 87 -12.24 4.56 -3.18
N VAL A 88 -11.75 3.92 -4.25
CA VAL A 88 -11.97 4.38 -5.63
C VAL A 88 -13.46 4.29 -6.00
N GLN A 89 -14.12 3.17 -5.71
CA GLN A 89 -15.55 2.98 -6.01
C GLN A 89 -16.48 3.94 -5.25
N SER A 90 -16.11 4.34 -4.03
CA SER A 90 -16.84 5.33 -3.23
C SER A 90 -16.56 6.78 -3.62
N GLY A 91 -15.69 7.01 -4.63
CA GLY A 91 -15.39 8.35 -5.14
C GLY A 91 -14.37 9.14 -4.31
N ARG A 92 -13.62 8.50 -3.40
CA ARG A 92 -12.54 9.14 -2.62
C ARG A 92 -11.42 9.65 -3.53
N TYR A 93 -11.14 8.93 -4.61
CA TYR A 93 -10.14 9.29 -5.61
C TYR A 93 -10.83 9.63 -6.92
N LYS A 94 -10.82 10.91 -7.31
CA LYS A 94 -11.52 11.40 -8.50
C LYS A 94 -10.54 11.49 -9.68
N PRO A 95 -10.66 10.62 -10.70
CA PRO A 95 -9.89 10.77 -11.93
C PRO A 95 -10.47 11.88 -12.82
N ASP A 96 -9.66 12.37 -13.75
CA ASP A 96 -10.09 13.33 -14.79
C ASP A 96 -11.14 12.70 -15.72
N GLN A 97 -11.03 11.39 -15.97
CA GLN A 97 -12.02 10.62 -16.70
C GLN A 97 -12.75 9.65 -15.77
N PRO A 98 -14.06 9.82 -15.53
CA PRO A 98 -14.82 8.95 -14.63
C PRO A 98 -14.75 7.45 -14.99
N GLY A 99 -14.61 7.12 -16.28
CA GLY A 99 -14.48 5.74 -16.75
C GLY A 99 -13.24 5.01 -16.25
N TRP A 100 -12.20 5.73 -15.80
CA TRP A 100 -11.00 5.12 -15.23
C TRP A 100 -11.29 4.33 -13.96
N VAL A 101 -12.29 4.71 -13.16
CA VAL A 101 -12.72 3.96 -11.97
C VAL A 101 -13.11 2.52 -12.33
N LEU A 102 -13.76 2.33 -13.48
CA LEU A 102 -14.20 1.02 -13.96
C LEU A 102 -13.03 0.17 -14.51
N ARG A 103 -11.92 0.81 -14.87
CA ARG A 103 -10.70 0.14 -15.37
C ARG A 103 -9.81 -0.36 -14.23
N VAL A 104 -9.97 0.16 -13.01
CA VAL A 104 -9.10 -0.20 -11.89
C VAL A 104 -9.44 -1.60 -11.39
N ASP A 105 -8.46 -2.50 -11.45
CA ASP A 105 -8.50 -3.81 -10.82
C ASP A 105 -7.40 -3.98 -9.75
N ARG A 106 -7.49 -5.06 -8.98
CA ARG A 106 -6.55 -5.35 -7.88
C ARG A 106 -5.12 -5.63 -8.35
N GLU A 107 -4.95 -6.11 -9.58
CA GLU A 107 -3.62 -6.40 -10.13
C GLU A 107 -2.90 -5.11 -10.47
N MET A 108 -3.57 -4.18 -11.16
CA MET A 108 -3.05 -2.85 -11.46
C MET A 108 -2.71 -2.06 -10.19
N ILE A 109 -3.58 -2.11 -9.18
CA ILE A 109 -3.33 -1.50 -7.87
C ILE A 109 -2.08 -2.13 -7.24
N GLY A 110 -2.00 -3.46 -7.26
CA GLY A 110 -0.88 -4.20 -6.70
C GLY A 110 0.45 -3.83 -7.35
N ILE A 111 0.52 -3.79 -8.68
CA ILE A 111 1.73 -3.38 -9.42
C ILE A 111 2.14 -1.94 -9.06
N ALA A 112 1.18 -1.01 -8.95
CA ALA A 112 1.46 0.36 -8.55
C ALA A 112 1.95 0.46 -7.10
N LEU A 113 1.36 -0.33 -6.19
CA LEU A 113 1.78 -0.44 -4.80
C LEU A 113 3.19 -1.02 -4.69
N ASP A 114 3.48 -2.12 -5.40
CA ASP A 114 4.76 -2.83 -5.32
C ASP A 114 5.92 -1.89 -5.65
N LYS A 115 5.80 -1.13 -6.76
CA LYS A 115 6.76 -0.10 -7.15
C LYS A 115 6.92 1.00 -6.10
N TYR A 116 5.82 1.41 -5.46
CA TYR A 116 5.90 2.46 -4.42
C TYR A 116 6.52 1.94 -3.13
N VAL A 117 6.28 0.68 -2.76
CA VAL A 117 6.88 0.05 -1.57
C VAL A 117 8.37 -0.19 -1.75
N GLU A 118 8.84 -0.56 -2.94
CA GLU A 118 10.28 -0.60 -3.24
C GLU A 118 10.95 0.75 -2.97
N TYR A 119 10.34 1.84 -3.45
CA TYR A 119 10.81 3.19 -3.14
C TYR A 119 10.73 3.51 -1.64
N ALA A 120 9.65 3.13 -0.97
CA ALA A 120 9.46 3.34 0.46
C ALA A 120 10.50 2.60 1.30
N ARG A 121 10.86 1.34 0.96
CA ARG A 121 11.90 0.56 1.64
C ARG A 121 13.26 1.26 1.60
N VAL A 122 13.65 1.79 0.43
CA VAL A 122 14.90 2.54 0.29
C VAL A 122 14.91 3.78 1.20
N ARG A 123 13.77 4.45 1.35
CA ARG A 123 13.64 5.62 2.25
C ARG A 123 13.62 5.22 3.71
N TYR A 124 12.93 4.12 4.04
CA TYR A 124 12.82 3.56 5.39
C TYR A 124 14.20 3.25 6.00
N HIS A 125 15.12 2.71 5.21
CA HIS A 125 16.48 2.38 5.69
C HIS A 125 17.46 3.57 5.71
N ARG A 126 17.06 4.73 5.20
CA ARG A 126 17.91 5.94 5.13
C ARG A 126 17.53 7.01 6.16
N GLY A 127 16.35 6.90 6.75
CA GLY A 127 15.91 7.73 7.89
C GLY A 127 16.42 7.13 9.18
#